data_AF-A0A0K2B615-F1
#
_entry.id   AF-A0A0K2B615-F1
#
_cell.length_a   1.000
_cell.length_b   1.000
_cell.length_c   1.000
_cell.angle_alpha   90.00
_cell.angle_beta   90.00
_cell.angle_gamma   90.00
#
_symmetry.space_group_name_H-M   'P 1'
#
loop_
_entity.id
_entity.type
_entity.pdbx_description
1 polymer ?
#
loop_
_entity_poly.entity_id
_entity_poly.type
_entity_poly.pdbx_seq_one_letter_code
_entity_poly.pdbx_strand_id
1 'polypeptide(L)'
;MDIQPYTSTETLAVGRPWLMSMLGIEANQSVTLDLTQFDENLHWTEASKYQPERKLKSGIPLGKVSATGLFAPYSAVTNEVQTLTVTGGPTGGTFTITFDGQTTAAVAYNATAAQVQTALEGLSNVNPGDVTVTGNAGGPYTLTWGGQYLGENVSSVTTTESFTGGTTPDITIATTTAGGTATATDGSQVFAGFLFTEVAFHPGATKVAAPLMVHGQIDVAKLPVAFDPTDVADGSNTQFVYKV
;
A
#
# COMPACT_ATOMS: atom_id res chain seq x y z
N MET A 1 -38.92 25.61 5.61
CA MET A 1 -37.83 24.72 5.16
C MET A 1 -36.56 25.44 5.53
N ASP A 2 -35.91 25.00 6.62
CA ASP A 2 -34.71 25.65 7.12
C ASP A 2 -33.53 25.15 6.29
N ILE A 3 -32.88 26.06 5.55
CA ILE A 3 -31.73 25.73 4.70
C ILE A 3 -30.49 26.08 5.50
N GLN A 4 -29.77 25.06 5.96
CA GLN A 4 -28.48 25.23 6.61
C GLN A 4 -27.37 25.18 5.55
N PRO A 5 -26.48 26.19 5.47
CA PRO A 5 -25.28 26.09 4.64
C PRO A 5 -24.31 25.08 5.24
N TYR A 6 -23.90 24.09 4.44
CA TYR A 6 -22.83 23.17 4.77
C TYR A 6 -21.55 23.62 4.08
N THR A 7 -20.47 23.82 4.85
CA THR A 7 -19.15 24.12 4.33
C THR A 7 -18.28 22.88 4.48
N SER A 8 -17.84 22.31 3.36
CA SER A 8 -16.78 21.31 3.34
C SER A 8 -15.45 22.01 3.03
N THR A 9 -14.36 21.58 3.66
CA THR A 9 -13.00 21.98 3.29
C THR A 9 -12.25 20.71 2.94
N GLU A 10 -11.79 20.62 1.69
CA GLU A 10 -10.93 19.56 1.20
C GLU A 10 -9.54 20.17 0.94
N THR A 11 -8.52 19.63 1.60
CA THR A 11 -7.13 20.04 1.36
C THR A 11 -6.55 19.12 0.30
N LEU A 12 -6.21 19.69 -0.86
CA LEU A 12 -5.57 18.98 -1.97
C LEU A 12 -4.07 19.28 -1.94
N ALA A 13 -3.23 18.25 -2.02
CA ALA A 13 -1.79 18.44 -2.16
C ALA A 13 -1.47 18.86 -3.61
N VAL A 14 -1.71 20.13 -3.95
CA VAL A 14 -1.39 20.67 -5.28
C VAL A 14 0.13 20.84 -5.40
N GLY A 15 0.81 19.85 -5.98
CA GLY A 15 2.23 19.93 -6.26
C GLY A 15 2.88 18.63 -6.69
N ARG A 16 4.17 18.72 -7.06
CA ARG A 16 5.08 17.58 -7.23
C ARG A 16 6.14 17.63 -6.14
N PRO A 17 5.77 17.40 -4.86
CA PRO A 17 6.73 17.49 -3.75
C PRO A 17 7.87 16.46 -3.90
N TRP A 18 7.60 15.37 -4.63
CA TRP A 18 8.55 14.34 -5.02
C TRP A 18 9.55 14.77 -6.11
N LEU A 19 9.29 15.86 -6.85
CA LEU A 19 10.16 16.30 -7.95
C LEU A 19 11.19 17.31 -7.44
N MET A 20 12.46 16.93 -7.46
CA MET A 20 13.54 17.76 -6.90
C MET A 20 14.07 18.83 -7.86
N SER A 21 13.93 18.62 -9.17
CA SER A 21 14.44 19.52 -10.20
C SER A 21 13.48 19.61 -11.38
N MET A 22 13.33 20.81 -11.93
CA MET A 22 12.61 21.04 -13.19
C MET A 22 13.48 20.81 -14.43
N LEU A 23 14.77 20.55 -14.26
CA LEU A 23 15.66 20.25 -15.39
C LEU A 23 15.39 18.84 -15.92
N GLY A 24 15.20 18.72 -17.24
CA GLY A 24 14.93 17.43 -17.90
C GLY A 24 13.45 17.03 -17.93
N ILE A 25 12.50 17.89 -17.54
CA ILE A 25 11.07 17.54 -17.61
C ILE A 25 10.47 17.66 -19.04
N GLU A 26 11.28 18.02 -20.03
CA GLU A 26 10.83 18.33 -21.40
C GLU A 26 10.63 17.10 -22.29
N ALA A 27 11.02 15.90 -21.84
CA ALA A 27 10.93 14.66 -22.61
C ALA A 27 9.88 13.67 -22.08
N ASN A 28 8.83 14.18 -21.42
CA ASN A 28 7.73 13.33 -20.94
C ASN A 28 7.04 12.61 -22.12
N GLN A 29 6.75 11.33 -21.93
CA GLN A 29 6.08 10.51 -22.93
C GLN A 29 4.58 10.42 -22.64
N SER A 30 3.74 10.54 -23.66
CA SER A 30 2.31 10.25 -23.50
C SER A 30 2.10 8.74 -23.51
N VAL A 31 1.51 8.21 -22.44
CA VAL A 31 1.20 6.79 -22.27
C VAL A 31 -0.29 6.59 -21.98
N THR A 32 -0.78 5.36 -22.15
CA THR A 32 -2.13 4.99 -21.72
C THR A 32 -2.04 4.10 -20.49
N LEU A 33 -2.70 4.51 -19.41
CA LEU A 33 -2.79 3.76 -18.17
C LEU A 33 -3.93 2.74 -18.24
N ASP A 34 -3.74 1.58 -17.61
CA ASP A 34 -4.78 0.61 -17.33
C ASP A 34 -5.33 0.84 -15.92
N LEU A 35 -6.43 1.60 -15.82
CA LEU A 35 -7.03 1.99 -14.55
C LEU A 35 -7.56 0.80 -13.74
N THR A 36 -7.74 -0.37 -14.36
CA THR A 36 -8.21 -1.58 -13.66
C THR A 36 -7.17 -2.17 -12.72
N GLN A 37 -5.90 -1.80 -12.89
CA GLN A 37 -4.77 -2.27 -12.08
C GLN A 37 -4.40 -1.30 -10.94
N PHE A 38 -5.03 -0.14 -10.90
CA PHE A 38 -4.77 0.87 -9.86
C PHE A 38 -5.74 0.64 -8.69
N ASP A 39 -5.19 0.63 -7.47
CA ASP A 39 -5.95 0.58 -6.22
C ASP A 39 -6.50 1.95 -5.79
N GLU A 40 -7.73 1.96 -5.26
CA GLU A 40 -8.45 3.19 -4.89
C GLU A 40 -7.93 3.89 -3.64
N ASN A 41 -7.39 3.14 -2.68
CA ASN A 41 -6.87 3.71 -1.44
C ASN A 41 -5.45 4.25 -1.67
N LEU A 42 -4.69 3.55 -2.51
CA LEU A 42 -3.28 3.83 -2.73
C LEU A 42 -3.05 4.89 -3.81
N HIS A 43 -3.74 4.81 -4.96
CA HIS A 43 -3.30 5.52 -6.16
C HIS A 43 -4.12 6.75 -6.51
N TRP A 44 -5.38 6.85 -6.12
CA TRP A 44 -6.20 7.99 -6.47
C TRP A 44 -6.98 8.53 -5.27
N THR A 45 -7.46 9.76 -5.41
CA THR A 45 -8.46 10.32 -4.50
C THR A 45 -9.85 10.12 -5.10
N GLU A 46 -10.80 9.68 -4.27
CA GLU A 46 -12.14 9.39 -4.73
C GLU A 46 -12.90 10.67 -5.13
N ALA A 47 -13.85 10.52 -6.04
CA ALA A 47 -14.71 11.63 -6.46
C ALA A 47 -15.53 12.14 -5.27
N SER A 48 -15.63 13.46 -5.14
CA SER A 48 -16.49 14.12 -4.16
C SER A 48 -17.69 14.76 -4.84
N LYS A 49 -18.67 15.21 -4.05
CA LYS A 49 -19.83 15.97 -4.56
C LYS A 49 -19.42 17.21 -5.37
N TYR A 50 -18.23 17.76 -5.09
CA TYR A 50 -17.71 18.98 -5.71
C TYR A 50 -16.61 18.69 -6.75
N GLN A 51 -16.06 17.48 -6.75
CA GLN A 51 -15.13 16.96 -7.75
C GLN A 51 -15.63 15.60 -8.26
N PRO A 52 -16.49 15.57 -9.29
CA PRO A 52 -17.09 14.32 -9.75
C PRO A 52 -16.09 13.38 -10.44
N GLU A 53 -14.87 13.83 -10.67
CA GLU A 53 -13.77 13.06 -11.25
C GLU A 53 -12.87 12.50 -10.14
N ARG A 54 -12.38 11.28 -10.34
CA ARG A 54 -11.27 10.73 -9.54
C ARG A 54 -9.96 11.33 -10.02
N LYS A 55 -8.99 11.50 -9.12
CA LYS A 55 -7.67 12.05 -9.46
C LYS A 55 -6.57 11.06 -9.07
N LEU A 56 -5.83 10.55 -10.06
CA LEU A 56 -4.59 9.83 -9.82
C LEU A 56 -3.56 10.76 -9.19
N LYS A 57 -2.89 10.29 -8.14
CA LYS A 57 -1.83 11.03 -7.45
C LYS A 57 -0.61 11.17 -8.36
N SER A 58 0.01 12.34 -8.37
CA SER A 58 1.26 12.55 -9.11
C SER A 58 2.43 11.84 -8.41
N GLY A 59 3.34 11.23 -9.19
CA GLY A 59 4.53 10.54 -8.68
C GLY A 59 4.34 9.03 -8.50
N ILE A 60 3.23 8.44 -8.96
CA ILE A 60 3.06 6.98 -8.93
C ILE A 60 4.13 6.33 -9.82
N PRO A 61 4.91 5.35 -9.33
CA PRO A 61 5.81 4.58 -10.18
C PRO A 61 5.00 3.67 -11.10
N LEU A 62 5.39 3.58 -12.37
CA LEU A 62 4.66 2.83 -13.39
C LEU A 62 5.56 1.79 -14.06
N GLY A 63 4.97 0.62 -14.32
CA GLY A 63 5.54 -0.43 -15.18
C GLY A 63 4.69 -0.63 -16.43
N LYS A 64 5.27 -1.26 -17.47
CA LYS A 64 4.57 -1.54 -18.72
C LYS A 64 4.13 -2.99 -18.80
N VAL A 65 2.83 -3.23 -18.83
CA VAL A 65 2.26 -4.56 -19.02
C VAL A 65 2.59 -5.04 -20.44
N SER A 66 3.36 -6.11 -20.54
CA SER A 66 3.86 -6.62 -21.82
C SER A 66 2.73 -7.09 -22.74
N ALA A 67 1.69 -7.70 -22.18
CA ALA A 67 0.58 -8.26 -22.93
C ALA A 67 -0.31 -7.19 -23.60
N THR A 68 -0.55 -6.06 -22.91
CA THR A 68 -1.49 -5.02 -23.36
C THR A 68 -0.78 -3.79 -23.92
N GLY A 69 0.50 -3.61 -23.59
CA GLY A 69 1.26 -2.39 -23.88
C GLY A 69 0.81 -1.17 -23.05
N LEU A 70 -0.14 -1.35 -22.13
CA LEU A 70 -0.63 -0.32 -21.22
C LEU A 70 0.29 -0.22 -20.00
N PHE A 71 0.19 0.90 -19.30
CA PHE A 71 0.96 1.16 -18.09
C PHE A 71 0.09 0.93 -16.85
N ALA A 72 0.66 0.25 -15.87
CA ALA A 72 0.03 -0.06 -14.59
C ALA A 72 0.96 0.42 -13.46
N PRO A 73 0.48 0.46 -12.19
CA PRO A 73 1.38 0.67 -11.06
C PRO A 73 2.56 -0.29 -11.13
N TYR A 74 3.75 0.23 -10.85
CA TYR A 74 4.97 -0.56 -10.82
C TYR A 74 4.84 -1.64 -9.76
N SER A 75 4.82 -2.91 -10.18
CA SER A 75 4.78 -4.05 -9.28
C SER A 75 6.23 -4.40 -8.90
N ALA A 76 6.86 -3.54 -8.11
CA ALA A 76 8.27 -3.64 -7.71
C ALA A 76 8.54 -4.82 -6.78
N VAL A 77 7.58 -5.06 -5.90
CA VAL A 77 7.74 -5.88 -4.72
C VAL A 77 6.40 -6.51 -4.37
N THR A 78 6.46 -7.69 -3.78
CA THR A 78 5.30 -8.32 -3.17
C THR A 78 5.32 -7.94 -1.71
N ASN A 79 4.22 -7.40 -1.19
CA ASN A 79 4.10 -7.16 0.25
C ASN A 79 3.97 -8.50 0.97
N GLU A 80 4.67 -8.64 2.10
CA GLU A 80 4.46 -9.79 2.98
C GLU A 80 3.01 -9.80 3.47
N VAL A 81 2.36 -10.97 3.36
CA VAL A 81 1.06 -11.24 3.95
C VAL A 81 1.19 -12.41 4.91
N GLN A 82 0.78 -12.17 6.16
CA GLN A 82 0.73 -13.17 7.22
C GLN A 82 -0.72 -13.34 7.68
N THR A 83 -1.14 -14.58 7.87
CA THR A 83 -2.48 -14.92 8.35
C THR A 83 -2.38 -15.52 9.74
N LEU A 84 -3.05 -14.87 10.69
CA LEU A 84 -3.20 -15.31 12.07
C LEU A 84 -4.57 -15.98 12.21
N THR A 85 -4.59 -17.28 12.42
CA THR A 85 -5.82 -18.06 12.57
C THR A 85 -5.99 -18.50 14.02
N VAL A 86 -7.07 -18.02 14.65
CA VAL A 86 -7.50 -18.49 15.97
C VAL A 86 -8.23 -19.82 15.80
N THR A 87 -7.81 -20.83 16.54
CA THR A 87 -8.35 -22.20 16.49
C THR A 87 -8.92 -22.63 17.85
N GLY A 88 -9.62 -23.76 17.89
CA GLY A 88 -10.18 -24.32 19.13
C GLY A 88 -11.34 -23.54 19.77
N GLY A 89 -11.73 -22.40 19.20
CA GLY A 89 -12.93 -21.65 19.59
C GLY A 89 -12.91 -21.12 21.03
N PRO A 90 -11.92 -20.27 21.41
CA PRO A 90 -11.89 -19.69 22.75
C PRO A 90 -13.18 -18.89 23.04
N THR A 91 -13.63 -18.92 24.29
CA THR A 91 -14.81 -18.15 24.74
C THR A 91 -14.42 -16.98 25.64
N GLY A 92 -13.12 -16.78 25.86
CA GLY A 92 -12.57 -15.75 26.74
C GLY A 92 -11.05 -15.71 26.71
N GLY A 93 -10.49 -14.72 27.39
CA GLY A 93 -9.04 -14.52 27.50
C GLY A 93 -8.49 -13.51 26.50
N THR A 94 -7.17 -13.44 26.44
CA THR A 94 -6.42 -12.46 25.64
C THR A 94 -5.21 -13.13 24.98
N PHE A 95 -4.67 -12.47 23.97
CA PHE A 95 -3.39 -12.83 23.36
C PHE A 95 -2.56 -11.56 23.13
N THR A 96 -1.25 -11.73 23.01
CA THR A 96 -0.31 -10.67 22.59
C THR A 96 0.37 -11.09 21.30
N ILE A 97 0.70 -10.13 20.44
CA ILE A 97 1.50 -10.37 19.24
C ILE A 97 2.89 -9.81 19.48
N THR A 98 3.92 -10.57 19.12
CA THR A 98 5.32 -10.15 19.17
C THR A 98 5.85 -10.04 17.75
N PHE A 99 6.43 -8.90 17.41
CA PHE A 99 7.07 -8.63 16.13
C PHE A 99 8.43 -7.98 16.35
N ASP A 100 9.47 -8.61 15.80
CA ASP A 100 10.87 -8.18 15.90
C ASP A 100 11.28 -7.75 17.33
N GLY A 101 10.94 -8.60 18.31
CA GLY A 101 11.28 -8.41 19.73
C GLY A 101 10.38 -7.43 20.50
N GLN A 102 9.44 -6.74 19.86
CA GLN A 102 8.45 -5.88 20.53
C GLN A 102 7.12 -6.61 20.67
N THR A 103 6.44 -6.44 21.81
CA THR A 103 5.18 -7.13 22.12
C THR A 103 4.04 -6.13 22.32
N THR A 104 2.89 -6.41 21.70
CA THR A 104 1.72 -5.53 21.78
C THR A 104 1.13 -5.52 23.19
N ALA A 105 0.25 -4.56 23.46
CA ALA A 105 -0.69 -4.70 24.58
C ALA A 105 -1.58 -5.94 24.39
N ALA A 106 -2.19 -6.42 25.48
CA ALA A 106 -3.09 -7.56 25.45
C ALA A 106 -4.33 -7.26 24.57
N VAL A 107 -4.57 -8.15 23.60
CA VAL A 107 -5.69 -8.11 22.66
C VAL A 107 -6.73 -9.14 23.08
N ALA A 108 -8.01 -8.77 23.11
CA ALA A 108 -9.10 -9.67 23.48
C ALA A 108 -9.25 -10.81 22.45
N TYR A 109 -9.64 -12.01 22.91
CA TYR A 109 -9.83 -13.19 22.04
C TYR A 109 -10.77 -12.94 20.83
N ASN A 110 -11.76 -12.06 20.98
CA ASN A 110 -12.75 -11.70 19.98
C ASN A 110 -12.54 -10.30 19.38
N ALA A 111 -11.32 -9.76 19.46
CA ALA A 111 -11.01 -8.43 18.95
C ALA A 111 -11.38 -8.28 17.47
N THR A 112 -11.70 -7.06 17.05
CA THR A 112 -11.89 -6.75 15.63
C THR A 112 -10.53 -6.57 14.95
N ALA A 113 -10.48 -6.71 13.61
CA ALA A 113 -9.25 -6.47 12.85
C ALA A 113 -8.67 -5.07 13.12
N ALA A 114 -9.51 -4.04 13.27
CA ALA A 114 -9.08 -2.69 13.62
C ALA A 114 -8.39 -2.62 15.00
N GLN A 115 -8.91 -3.35 16.00
CA GLN A 115 -8.28 -3.42 17.33
C GLN A 115 -6.92 -4.13 17.27
N VAL A 116 -6.81 -5.18 16.45
CA VAL A 116 -5.53 -5.87 16.21
C VAL A 116 -4.53 -4.94 15.50
N GLN A 117 -4.98 -4.20 14.48
CA GLN A 117 -4.14 -3.21 13.78
C GLN A 117 -3.62 -2.14 14.75
N THR A 118 -4.50 -1.52 15.54
CA THR A 118 -4.10 -0.52 16.54
C THR A 118 -3.11 -1.09 17.56
N ALA A 119 -3.24 -2.36 17.93
CA ALA A 119 -2.29 -3.00 18.84
C ALA A 119 -0.89 -3.15 18.19
N LEU A 120 -0.82 -3.53 16.91
CA LEU A 120 0.43 -3.63 16.15
C LEU A 120 1.08 -2.27 15.87
N GLU A 121 0.29 -1.26 15.48
CA GLU A 121 0.75 0.13 15.31
C GLU A 121 1.16 0.80 16.63
N GLY A 122 0.89 0.14 17.77
CA GLY A 122 1.36 0.56 19.10
C GLY A 122 2.79 0.10 19.43
N LEU A 123 3.41 -0.73 18.59
CA LEU A 123 4.80 -1.15 18.76
C LEU A 123 5.76 -0.03 18.37
N SER A 124 6.90 0.08 19.04
CA SER A 124 7.89 1.15 18.74
C SER A 124 8.59 1.01 17.38
N ASN A 125 8.49 -0.17 16.76
CA ASN A 125 9.05 -0.51 15.46
C ASN A 125 7.99 -0.62 14.35
N VAL A 126 6.74 -0.20 14.60
CA VAL A 126 5.66 -0.21 13.59
C VAL A 126 4.95 1.14 13.64
N ASN A 127 5.04 1.91 12.55
CA ASN A 127 4.35 3.18 12.41
C ASN A 127 2.94 2.97 11.83
N PRO A 128 2.03 3.95 12.01
CA PRO A 128 0.74 3.94 11.32
C PRO A 128 0.92 3.80 9.80
N GLY A 129 0.28 2.78 9.21
CA GLY A 129 0.41 2.46 7.79
C GLY A 129 1.49 1.43 7.43
N ASP A 130 2.33 0.99 8.38
CA ASP A 130 3.30 -0.09 8.16
C ASP A 130 2.64 -1.48 8.13
N VAL A 131 1.43 -1.61 8.68
CA VAL A 131 0.63 -2.85 8.63
C VAL A 131 -0.85 -2.53 8.47
N THR A 132 -1.51 -3.26 7.58
CA THR A 132 -2.97 -3.26 7.44
C THR A 132 -3.51 -4.60 7.90
N VAL A 133 -4.50 -4.61 8.80
CA VAL A 133 -5.13 -5.84 9.29
C VAL A 133 -6.57 -5.92 8.82
N THR A 134 -6.93 -7.04 8.18
CA THR A 134 -8.30 -7.35 7.76
C THR A 134 -8.75 -8.68 8.36
N GLY A 135 -10.06 -8.94 8.39
CA GLY A 135 -10.61 -10.18 8.93
C GLY A 135 -11.84 -9.99 9.82
N ASN A 136 -12.42 -11.10 10.25
CA ASN A 136 -13.58 -11.09 11.15
C ASN A 136 -13.14 -10.89 12.61
N ALA A 137 -14.07 -10.43 13.45
CA ALA A 137 -13.83 -10.39 14.88
C ALA A 137 -13.59 -11.81 15.44
N GLY A 138 -12.49 -12.00 16.16
CA GLY A 138 -12.04 -13.34 16.58
C GLY A 138 -11.25 -14.12 15.53
N GLY A 139 -10.95 -13.50 14.38
CA GLY A 139 -10.11 -14.07 13.33
C GLY A 139 -10.87 -14.93 12.30
N PRO A 140 -10.16 -15.45 11.28
CA PRO A 140 -8.73 -15.22 11.02
C PRO A 140 -8.44 -13.75 10.65
N TYR A 141 -7.25 -13.29 11.01
CA TYR A 141 -6.75 -11.96 10.65
C TYR A 141 -5.69 -12.08 9.56
N THR A 142 -5.78 -11.24 8.55
CA THR A 142 -4.78 -11.10 7.50
C THR A 142 -4.02 -9.80 7.73
N LEU A 143 -2.73 -9.91 8.01
CA LEU A 143 -1.79 -8.83 8.21
C LEU A 143 -1.03 -8.63 6.89
N THR A 144 -1.19 -7.47 6.27
CA THR A 144 -0.42 -7.08 5.08
C THR A 144 0.58 -6.02 5.49
N TRP A 145 1.86 -6.32 5.36
CA TRP A 145 2.96 -5.42 5.70
C TRP A 145 3.23 -4.44 4.56
N GLY A 146 3.51 -3.20 4.91
CA GLY A 146 3.77 -2.10 3.98
C GLY A 146 4.61 -1.02 4.67
N GLY A 147 4.51 0.22 4.20
CA GLY A 147 5.27 1.34 4.76
C GLY A 147 6.77 1.06 4.79
N GLN A 148 7.39 1.09 5.97
CA GLN A 148 8.83 0.78 6.10
C GLN A 148 9.19 -0.69 5.83
N TYR A 149 8.20 -1.59 5.83
CA TYR A 149 8.35 -3.02 5.52
C TYR A 149 7.83 -3.38 4.13
N LEU A 150 7.59 -2.37 3.28
CA LEU A 150 7.10 -2.59 1.93
C LEU A 150 8.11 -3.45 1.16
N GLY A 151 7.64 -4.57 0.62
CA GLY A 151 8.48 -5.45 -0.18
C GLY A 151 9.53 -6.25 0.59
N GLU A 152 9.60 -6.08 1.91
CA GLU A 152 10.54 -6.81 2.75
C GLU A 152 9.98 -8.17 3.14
N ASN A 153 10.83 -9.19 3.13
CA ASN A 153 10.51 -10.47 3.76
C ASN A 153 10.68 -10.32 5.27
N VAL A 154 9.62 -9.86 5.94
CA VAL A 154 9.65 -9.63 7.39
C VAL A 154 9.62 -10.93 8.17
N SER A 155 10.22 -10.91 9.36
CA SER A 155 10.13 -12.05 10.28
C SER A 155 8.67 -12.34 10.62
N SER A 156 8.32 -13.63 10.69
CA SER A 156 6.97 -14.05 11.09
C SER A 156 6.65 -13.56 12.49
N VAL A 157 5.46 -12.98 12.67
CA VAL A 157 4.98 -12.64 14.00
C VAL A 157 4.84 -13.89 14.85
N THR A 158 5.01 -13.74 16.16
CA THR A 158 4.70 -14.79 17.14
C THR A 158 3.62 -14.32 18.08
N THR A 159 2.95 -15.25 18.75
CA THR A 159 1.88 -14.92 19.69
C THR A 159 2.08 -15.61 21.02
N THR A 160 1.48 -15.04 22.05
CA THR A 160 1.36 -15.67 23.37
C THR A 160 -0.07 -15.50 23.84
N GLU A 161 -0.72 -16.62 24.12
CA GLU A 161 -2.14 -16.71 24.39
C GLU A 161 -2.39 -17.08 25.84
N SER A 162 -3.40 -16.45 26.42
CA SER A 162 -3.99 -16.84 27.70
C SER A 162 -5.49 -17.05 27.51
N PHE A 163 -5.84 -17.94 26.59
CA PHE A 163 -7.22 -18.26 26.25
C PHE A 163 -7.92 -19.12 27.30
N THR A 164 -9.24 -19.01 27.31
CA THR A 164 -10.13 -19.80 28.18
C THR A 164 -11.32 -20.32 27.39
N GLY A 165 -11.85 -21.47 27.81
CA GLY A 165 -12.91 -22.17 27.11
C GLY A 165 -12.44 -22.83 25.80
N GLY A 166 -13.39 -23.38 25.04
CA GLY A 166 -13.12 -24.05 23.76
C GLY A 166 -12.46 -25.44 23.89
N THR A 167 -12.00 -25.97 22.76
CA THR A 167 -11.25 -27.24 22.65
C THR A 167 -9.81 -26.93 22.29
N THR A 168 -8.98 -26.75 23.31
CA THR A 168 -7.53 -26.48 23.17
C THR A 168 -7.26 -25.27 22.26
N PRO A 169 -7.76 -24.07 22.63
CA PRO A 169 -7.64 -22.89 21.79
C PRO A 169 -6.18 -22.48 21.62
N ASP A 170 -5.82 -22.10 20.39
CA ASP A 170 -4.46 -21.76 19.99
C ASP A 170 -4.49 -20.76 18.83
N ILE A 171 -3.38 -20.07 18.59
CA ILE A 171 -3.17 -19.27 17.39
C ILE A 171 -2.12 -19.94 16.50
N THR A 172 -2.48 -20.11 15.23
CA THR A 172 -1.55 -20.53 14.19
C THR A 172 -1.26 -19.37 13.25
N ILE A 173 0.00 -19.21 12.87
CA ILE A 173 0.46 -18.11 12.01
C ILE A 173 1.09 -18.73 10.77
N ALA A 174 0.73 -18.21 9.60
CA ALA A 174 1.30 -18.61 8.33
C ALA A 174 1.62 -17.38 7.49
N THR A 175 2.84 -17.30 6.98
CA THR A 175 3.16 -16.42 5.84
C THR A 175 2.49 -16.98 4.60
N THR A 176 1.45 -16.32 4.11
CA THR A 176 0.69 -16.73 2.91
C THR A 176 1.26 -16.12 1.64
N THR A 177 1.92 -14.97 1.76
CA THR A 177 2.69 -14.34 0.69
C THR A 177 4.00 -13.85 1.27
N ALA A 178 5.12 -14.36 0.76
CA ALA A 178 6.44 -13.87 1.15
C ALA A 178 6.68 -12.48 0.55
N GLY A 179 7.17 -11.55 1.37
CA GLY A 179 7.69 -10.27 0.90
C GLY A 179 8.94 -10.46 0.05
N GLY A 180 9.18 -9.56 -0.90
CA GLY A 180 10.41 -9.57 -1.70
C GLY A 180 10.24 -8.97 -3.09
N THR A 181 11.30 -9.08 -3.89
CA THR A 181 11.33 -8.69 -5.30
C THR A 181 10.10 -9.21 -6.05
N ALA A 182 9.56 -8.37 -6.94
CA ALA A 182 8.36 -8.59 -7.74
C ALA A 182 8.12 -10.06 -8.13
N THR A 183 6.99 -10.63 -7.70
CA THR A 183 6.48 -11.91 -8.24
C THR A 183 5.71 -11.73 -9.55
N ALA A 184 5.42 -10.49 -9.94
CA ALA A 184 4.75 -10.19 -11.20
C ALA A 184 5.61 -10.59 -12.41
N THR A 185 5.01 -11.31 -13.35
CA THR A 185 5.65 -11.75 -14.60
C THR A 185 4.99 -11.11 -15.84
N ASP A 186 4.06 -10.19 -15.66
CA ASP A 186 3.25 -9.59 -16.72
C ASP A 186 3.92 -8.39 -17.41
N GLY A 187 5.10 -7.98 -16.93
CA GLY A 187 5.88 -6.82 -17.39
C GLY A 187 5.75 -5.60 -16.49
N SER A 188 4.75 -5.54 -15.60
CA SER A 188 4.58 -4.44 -14.65
C SER A 188 5.72 -4.36 -13.62
N GLN A 189 6.52 -5.42 -13.48
CA GLN A 189 7.74 -5.47 -12.68
C GLN A 189 8.96 -4.81 -13.32
N VAL A 190 8.84 -4.29 -14.55
CA VAL A 190 9.89 -3.49 -15.18
C VAL A 190 9.51 -2.01 -15.04
N PHE A 191 10.27 -1.29 -14.20
CA PHE A 191 9.99 0.12 -13.93
C PHE A 191 10.25 0.96 -15.18
N ALA A 192 9.26 1.75 -15.58
CA ALA A 192 9.33 2.57 -16.78
C ALA A 192 9.47 4.08 -16.47
N GLY A 193 8.93 4.53 -15.34
CA GLY A 193 8.97 5.93 -14.96
C GLY A 193 7.90 6.32 -13.94
N PHE A 194 7.78 7.61 -13.66
CA PHE A 194 6.80 8.15 -12.71
C PHE A 194 5.68 8.89 -13.43
N LEU A 195 4.46 8.81 -12.88
CA LEU A 195 3.34 9.62 -13.34
C LEU A 195 3.64 11.11 -13.09
N PHE A 196 3.87 11.88 -14.15
CA PHE A 196 4.42 13.22 -14.03
C PHE A 196 3.47 14.21 -13.35
N THR A 197 2.16 14.06 -13.53
CA THR A 197 1.17 14.99 -12.97
C THR A 197 -0.08 14.23 -12.55
N GLU A 198 -0.89 14.85 -11.71
CA GLU A 198 -2.20 14.29 -11.39
C GLU A 198 -3.04 14.14 -12.66
N VAL A 199 -3.73 13.01 -12.78
CA VAL A 199 -4.55 12.70 -13.95
C VAL A 199 -5.98 12.47 -13.50
N ALA A 200 -6.89 13.26 -14.05
CA ALA A 200 -8.30 13.13 -13.80
C ALA A 200 -8.93 12.04 -14.67
N PHE A 201 -9.84 11.27 -14.10
CA PHE A 201 -10.62 10.30 -14.85
C PHE A 201 -12.03 10.17 -14.29
N HIS A 202 -12.97 9.78 -15.15
CA HIS A 202 -14.35 9.57 -14.76
C HIS A 202 -14.50 8.25 -14.00
N PRO A 203 -15.33 8.17 -12.93
CA PRO A 203 -15.65 6.90 -12.29
C PRO A 203 -16.14 5.85 -13.33
N GLY A 204 -15.56 4.65 -13.29
CA GLY A 204 -15.84 3.58 -14.25
C GLY A 204 -15.01 3.62 -15.54
N ALA A 205 -14.15 4.63 -15.76
CA ALA A 205 -13.18 4.60 -16.84
C ALA A 205 -12.14 3.48 -16.60
N THR A 206 -11.83 2.72 -17.64
CA THR A 206 -10.81 1.64 -17.57
C THR A 206 -9.45 2.08 -18.09
N LYS A 207 -9.38 3.22 -18.79
CA LYS A 207 -8.14 3.75 -19.37
C LYS A 207 -8.11 5.27 -19.32
N VAL A 208 -6.91 5.83 -19.21
CA VAL A 208 -6.69 7.28 -19.32
C VAL A 208 -5.32 7.57 -19.91
N ALA A 209 -5.21 8.64 -20.70
CA ALA A 209 -3.93 9.12 -21.19
C ALA A 209 -3.20 9.89 -20.08
N ALA A 210 -1.91 9.65 -19.92
CA ALA A 210 -1.12 10.24 -18.85
C ALA A 210 0.30 10.58 -19.33
N PRO A 211 0.92 11.64 -18.76
CA PRO A 211 2.33 11.93 -19.00
C PRO A 211 3.22 11.07 -18.09
N LEU A 212 4.05 10.24 -18.72
CA LEU A 212 5.12 9.49 -18.07
C LEU A 212 6.40 10.33 -18.06
N MET A 213 6.93 10.59 -16.87
CA MET A 213 8.28 11.09 -16.69
C MET A 213 9.24 9.91 -16.80
N VAL A 214 10.26 10.02 -17.65
CA VAL A 214 11.21 8.93 -17.93
C VAL A 214 12.63 9.19 -17.44
N HIS A 215 12.92 10.38 -16.92
CA HIS A 215 14.21 10.70 -16.28
C HIS A 215 14.07 11.91 -15.37
N GLY A 216 14.97 12.04 -14.39
CA GLY A 216 15.07 13.22 -13.52
C GLY A 216 15.49 12.89 -12.09
N GLN A 217 15.25 13.82 -11.17
CA GLN A 217 15.64 13.70 -9.76
C GLN A 217 14.43 13.58 -8.85
N ILE A 218 14.41 12.54 -8.01
CA ILE A 218 13.25 12.10 -7.25
C ILE A 218 13.54 12.08 -5.75
N ASP A 219 12.62 12.66 -4.97
CA ASP A 219 12.52 12.52 -3.52
C ASP A 219 11.62 11.35 -3.19
N VAL A 220 12.21 10.20 -2.87
CA VAL A 220 11.48 8.95 -2.69
C VAL A 220 10.53 9.03 -1.49
N ALA A 221 10.94 9.73 -0.43
CA ALA A 221 10.16 9.92 0.79
C ALA A 221 8.88 10.76 0.60
N LYS A 222 8.74 11.43 -0.55
CA LYS A 222 7.56 12.26 -0.88
C LYS A 222 6.71 11.69 -1.98
N LEU A 223 7.01 10.48 -2.45
CA LEU A 223 6.16 9.79 -3.42
C LEU A 223 4.82 9.43 -2.77
N PRO A 224 3.70 9.44 -3.54
CA PRO A 224 2.38 9.08 -3.04
C PRO A 224 2.24 7.59 -2.73
N VAL A 225 3.15 6.78 -3.27
CA VAL A 225 3.24 5.34 -3.13
C VAL A 225 4.70 5.03 -2.85
N ALA A 226 4.94 4.15 -1.88
CA ALA A 226 6.27 3.74 -1.51
C ALA A 226 6.98 3.06 -2.70
N PHE A 227 8.26 3.36 -2.85
CA PHE A 227 9.11 2.92 -3.95
C PHE A 227 10.52 2.76 -3.39
N ASP A 228 11.14 1.60 -3.54
CA ASP A 228 12.54 1.43 -3.16
C ASP A 228 13.42 1.45 -4.42
N PRO A 229 14.34 2.41 -4.59
CA PRO A 229 15.24 2.45 -5.73
C PRO A 229 16.27 1.31 -5.75
N THR A 230 16.50 0.62 -4.63
CA THR A 230 17.45 -0.49 -4.52
C THR A 230 16.88 -1.82 -5.02
N ASP A 231 15.56 -1.95 -5.05
CA ASP A 231 14.84 -3.15 -5.50
C ASP A 231 14.31 -3.04 -6.95
N VAL A 232 14.79 -2.04 -7.71
CA VAL A 232 14.40 -1.86 -9.10
C VAL A 232 14.96 -3.00 -9.95
N ALA A 233 14.08 -3.84 -10.48
CA ALA A 233 14.43 -5.02 -11.25
C ALA A 233 15.30 -4.71 -12.49
N ASP A 234 16.16 -5.66 -12.87
CA ASP A 234 17.00 -5.57 -14.07
C ASP A 234 16.17 -5.28 -15.34
N GLY A 235 16.71 -4.45 -16.23
CA GLY A 235 16.04 -4.02 -17.47
C GLY A 235 15.04 -2.87 -17.27
N SER A 236 14.85 -2.40 -16.04
CA SER A 236 14.11 -1.19 -15.72
C SER A 236 14.83 0.08 -16.16
N ASN A 237 14.09 1.18 -16.20
CA ASN A 237 14.61 2.51 -16.50
C ASN A 237 15.51 3.03 -15.37
N THR A 238 16.78 3.25 -15.69
CA THR A 238 17.82 3.73 -14.75
C THR A 238 18.16 5.22 -14.91
N GLN A 239 17.35 5.99 -15.64
CA GLN A 239 17.64 7.41 -15.94
C GLN A 239 17.25 8.38 -14.81
N PHE A 240 16.95 7.86 -13.61
CA PHE A 240 16.60 8.64 -12.44
C PHE A 240 17.73 8.68 -11.44
N VAL A 241 17.82 9.81 -10.74
CA VAL A 241 18.67 9.97 -9.57
C VAL A 241 17.76 10.11 -8.36
N TYR A 242 17.98 9.27 -7.35
CA TYR A 242 17.15 9.21 -6.16
C TYR A 242 17.88 9.86 -4.99
N LYS A 243 17.14 10.64 -4.20
CA LYS A 243 17.54 10.98 -2.85
C LYS A 243 16.67 10.18 -1.90
N VAL A 244 17.34 9.38 -1.08
CA VAL A 244 16.76 8.65 0.05
C VAL A 244 16.89 9.53 1.29
#